data_AF-D3AX12-F1
#
_entry.id   AF-D3AX12-F1
#
_cell.length_a   1.000
_cell.length_b   1.000
_cell.length_c   1.000
_cell.angle_alpha   90.00
_cell.angle_beta   90.00
_cell.angle_gamma   90.00
#
_symmetry.space_group_name_H-M   'P 1'
#
loop_
_entity.id
_entity.type
_entity.pdbx_description
1 polymer ?
#
loop_
_entity_poly.entity_id
_entity_poly.type
_entity_poly.pdbx_seq_one_letter_code
_entity_poly.pdbx_strand_id
1 'polypeptide(L)'
;MNIDISLSSKEVAQILERTLKIIEKCKHQNTYGEHCLTFLSNTINYYVAKLDINTTEMSDFFGSLADKDRSLIRKALKSEIQSSEQLNTLNEIKSNSIAIQSIINQFLENNKNNLQVDRLAKLFKCIEVLAGLHLMANDIKFTNILLSHYNCLIYKMETREFNQYHFHMGHSPFNAIAWEFDSLPKTKEEFVSHFCEDKILDIETLQDAIQSCDKNIQSVGTSIYYAMRAFILFNEYDKIILKRVDTLVNQAVQIDKYHDIEERIMVQIIRASFLVRTYAFKEALDLSTLIYRSHPNNDAVSAQEVLNTYIERLNNNDSMNTQDKATKLINAINRLGYIQLYVGDGEKATEYFNSIYKQGLAAPTSKSTSNYFTRHGLFEAKLKIMIKDLNEIISINPGEVVSLYNRSLLNIGLAKKDEVIRDLVEIQSIATEHPTLLEDPTFKSILTATNRMYDKIKKTEVKYMKVDMRSLLRHGYTSMVSFTTHFNPDKNKQHYYEELSQSLSIEEEMANYNKDILNKVT
;
A
#
# COMPACT_ATOMS: atom_id res chain seq x y z
N MET A 1 18.84 -26.14 -6.10
CA MET A 1 17.78 -27.16 -6.19
C MET A 1 16.58 -26.65 -5.40
N ASN A 2 15.63 -25.97 -6.06
CA ASN A 2 14.38 -25.58 -5.40
C ASN A 2 13.55 -26.85 -5.26
N ILE A 3 13.24 -27.25 -4.02
CA ILE A 3 12.22 -28.27 -3.79
C ILE A 3 10.89 -27.54 -3.98
N ASP A 4 10.33 -27.63 -5.18
CA ASP A 4 8.95 -27.26 -5.44
C ASP A 4 8.05 -28.28 -4.74
N ILE A 5 7.60 -27.96 -3.52
CA ILE A 5 6.59 -28.75 -2.80
C ILE A 5 5.22 -28.24 -3.24
N SER A 6 4.93 -28.35 -4.54
CA SER A 6 3.58 -28.19 -5.06
C SER A 6 2.79 -29.46 -4.69
N LEU A 7 2.25 -29.48 -3.47
CA LEU A 7 1.37 -30.58 -3.05
C LEU A 7 0.21 -30.70 -4.04
N SER A 8 0.04 -31.90 -4.58
CA SER A 8 -1.06 -32.23 -5.47
C SER A 8 -2.39 -32.06 -4.76
N SER A 9 -3.44 -31.93 -5.56
CA SER A 9 -4.78 -31.74 -5.05
C SER A 9 -5.29 -32.86 -4.14
N LYS A 10 -4.77 -34.07 -4.36
CA LYS A 10 -5.04 -35.28 -3.61
C LYS A 10 -4.32 -35.30 -2.27
N GLU A 11 -3.06 -34.87 -2.22
CA GLU A 11 -2.28 -34.80 -0.97
C GLU A 11 -2.89 -33.80 0.01
N VAL A 12 -3.39 -32.69 -0.53
CA VAL A 12 -4.14 -31.68 0.21
C VAL A 12 -5.38 -32.26 0.90
N ALA A 13 -6.20 -32.99 0.16
CA ALA A 13 -7.40 -33.63 0.70
C ALA A 13 -7.06 -34.67 1.76
N GLN A 14 -5.98 -35.43 1.57
CA GLN A 14 -5.49 -36.40 2.55
C GLN A 14 -4.97 -35.73 3.83
N ILE A 15 -4.32 -34.56 3.73
CA ILE A 15 -3.90 -33.78 4.89
C ILE A 15 -5.14 -33.33 5.67
N LEU A 16 -6.14 -32.74 5.02
CA LEU A 16 -7.39 -32.33 5.68
C LEU A 16 -8.12 -33.51 6.34
N GLU A 17 -8.20 -34.66 5.67
CA GLU A 17 -8.84 -35.87 6.21
C GLU A 17 -8.08 -36.44 7.42
N ARG A 18 -6.76 -36.52 7.34
CA ARG A 18 -5.91 -36.98 8.47
C ARG A 18 -6.02 -36.03 9.65
N THR A 19 -6.02 -34.74 9.38
CA THR A 19 -6.20 -33.68 10.37
C THR A 19 -7.55 -33.81 11.08
N LEU A 20 -8.65 -34.05 10.34
CA LEU A 20 -9.97 -34.32 10.94
C LEU A 20 -9.97 -35.59 11.80
N LYS A 21 -9.35 -36.69 11.35
CA LYS A 21 -9.23 -37.93 12.14
C LYS A 21 -8.41 -37.74 13.42
N ILE A 22 -7.35 -36.93 13.38
CA ILE A 22 -6.56 -36.57 14.56
C ILE A 22 -7.43 -35.79 15.55
N ILE A 23 -8.19 -34.80 15.07
CA ILE A 23 -9.11 -34.03 15.90
C ILE A 23 -10.15 -34.92 16.58
N GLU A 24 -10.82 -35.80 15.83
CA GLU A 24 -11.82 -36.71 16.38
C GLU A 24 -11.24 -37.60 17.48
N LYS A 25 -10.01 -38.10 17.28
CA LYS A 25 -9.29 -38.90 18.27
C LYS A 25 -8.89 -38.08 19.51
N CYS A 26 -8.54 -36.81 19.32
CA CYS A 26 -8.12 -35.90 20.38
C CYS A 26 -9.28 -35.25 21.14
N LYS A 27 -10.51 -35.30 20.63
CA LYS A 27 -11.72 -34.73 21.26
C LYS A 27 -11.96 -35.21 22.71
N HIS A 28 -11.39 -36.34 23.10
CA HIS A 28 -11.52 -36.92 24.44
C HIS A 28 -10.33 -36.64 25.37
N GLN A 29 -9.31 -35.89 24.94
CA GLN A 29 -8.08 -35.63 25.70
C GLN A 29 -7.88 -34.13 25.92
N ASN A 30 -8.14 -33.65 27.15
CA ASN A 30 -8.13 -32.21 27.53
C ASN A 30 -6.80 -31.48 27.32
N THR A 31 -5.69 -32.18 27.12
CA THR A 31 -4.32 -31.60 27.05
C THR A 31 -3.82 -31.32 25.64
N TYR A 32 -4.55 -31.67 24.59
CA TYR A 32 -4.09 -31.58 23.19
C TYR A 32 -4.53 -30.31 22.44
N GLY A 33 -5.25 -29.40 23.10
CA GLY A 33 -5.86 -28.22 22.49
C GLY A 33 -4.87 -27.34 21.73
N GLU A 34 -3.87 -26.76 22.39
CA GLU A 34 -2.98 -25.74 21.81
C GLU A 34 -2.13 -26.23 20.62
N HIS A 35 -1.64 -27.47 20.67
CA HIS A 35 -0.85 -28.04 19.57
C HIS A 35 -1.71 -28.39 18.36
N CYS A 36 -2.91 -28.95 18.58
CA CYS A 36 -3.88 -29.17 17.52
C CYS A 36 -4.30 -27.84 16.89
N LEU A 37 -4.53 -26.80 17.70
CA LEU A 37 -4.89 -25.46 17.24
C LEU A 37 -3.83 -24.82 16.36
N THR A 38 -2.57 -24.87 16.79
CA THR A 38 -1.47 -24.30 16.01
C THR A 38 -1.33 -25.00 14.66
N PHE A 39 -1.40 -26.33 14.66
CA PHE A 39 -1.34 -27.13 13.44
C PHE A 39 -2.53 -26.86 12.51
N LEU A 40 -3.74 -26.77 13.07
CA LEU A 40 -4.99 -26.51 12.34
C LEU A 40 -5.06 -25.10 11.78
N SER A 41 -4.67 -24.11 12.58
CA SER A 41 -4.55 -22.71 12.17
C SER A 41 -3.61 -22.58 10.97
N ASN A 42 -2.43 -23.22 11.04
CA ASN A 42 -1.47 -23.20 9.95
C ASN A 42 -2.00 -23.94 8.70
N THR A 43 -2.73 -25.04 8.90
CA THR A 43 -3.37 -25.79 7.82
C THR A 43 -4.45 -24.96 7.13
N ILE A 44 -5.35 -24.32 7.88
CA ILE A 44 -6.41 -23.45 7.36
C ILE A 44 -5.79 -22.24 6.65
N ASN A 45 -4.81 -21.58 7.26
CA ASN A 45 -4.08 -20.46 6.65
C ASN A 45 -3.43 -20.84 5.31
N TYR A 46 -2.74 -21.99 5.27
CA TYR A 46 -2.14 -22.50 4.05
C TYR A 46 -3.19 -22.72 2.95
N TYR A 47 -4.36 -23.27 3.30
CA TYR A 47 -5.43 -23.51 2.33
C TYR A 47 -6.14 -22.26 1.86
N VAL A 48 -6.49 -21.38 2.78
CA VAL A 48 -7.09 -20.08 2.46
C VAL A 48 -6.16 -19.31 1.51
N ALA A 49 -4.84 -19.39 1.70
CA ALA A 49 -3.86 -18.77 0.80
C ALA A 49 -3.78 -19.41 -0.60
N LYS A 50 -4.16 -20.68 -0.74
CA LYS A 50 -4.08 -21.47 -2.00
C LYS A 50 -5.43 -21.68 -2.69
N LEU A 51 -6.54 -21.25 -2.08
CA LEU A 51 -7.87 -21.30 -2.67
C LEU A 51 -7.94 -20.33 -3.86
N ASP A 52 -8.05 -20.86 -5.07
CA ASP A 52 -8.24 -20.05 -6.28
C ASP A 52 -9.73 -19.77 -6.52
N ILE A 53 -10.17 -18.65 -5.96
CA ILE A 53 -11.56 -18.17 -6.05
C ILE A 53 -11.93 -17.63 -7.44
N ASN A 54 -10.95 -17.43 -8.32
CA ASN A 54 -11.16 -16.88 -9.67
C ASN A 54 -11.40 -17.96 -10.72
N THR A 55 -11.52 -19.22 -10.30
CA THR A 55 -11.85 -20.34 -11.18
C THR A 55 -13.28 -20.22 -11.71
N THR A 56 -13.51 -20.64 -12.95
CA THR A 56 -14.84 -20.67 -13.59
C THR A 56 -15.83 -21.44 -12.71
N GLU A 57 -15.36 -22.53 -12.13
CA GLU A 57 -16.05 -23.39 -11.17
C GLU A 57 -16.58 -22.65 -9.93
N MET A 58 -15.80 -21.72 -9.37
CA MET A 58 -16.21 -20.91 -8.23
C MET A 58 -17.18 -19.80 -8.64
N SER A 59 -16.95 -19.21 -9.82
CA SER A 59 -17.88 -18.22 -10.39
C SER A 59 -19.28 -18.83 -10.62
N ASP A 60 -19.33 -20.05 -11.16
CA ASP A 60 -20.56 -20.80 -11.42
C ASP A 60 -21.28 -21.15 -10.11
N PHE A 61 -20.54 -21.60 -9.10
CA PHE A 61 -21.08 -21.81 -7.76
C PHE A 61 -21.76 -20.55 -7.22
N PHE A 62 -21.06 -19.41 -7.12
CA PHE A 62 -21.64 -18.17 -6.60
C PHE A 62 -22.78 -17.61 -7.47
N GLY A 63 -22.69 -17.81 -8.78
CA GLY A 63 -23.73 -17.45 -9.74
C GLY A 63 -25.03 -18.24 -9.51
N SER A 64 -24.92 -19.51 -9.11
CA SER A 64 -26.05 -20.41 -8.88
C SER A 64 -26.78 -20.22 -7.55
N LEU A 65 -26.18 -19.50 -6.58
CA LEU A 65 -26.77 -19.33 -5.24
C LEU A 65 -28.03 -18.47 -5.28
N ALA A 66 -29.08 -18.90 -4.55
CA ALA A 66 -30.25 -18.07 -4.31
C ALA A 66 -29.91 -16.87 -3.39
N ASP A 67 -30.69 -15.78 -3.48
CA ASP A 67 -30.38 -14.55 -2.73
C ASP A 67 -30.39 -14.73 -1.21
N LYS A 68 -31.22 -15.64 -0.69
CA LYS A 68 -31.23 -16.00 0.74
C LYS A 68 -29.89 -16.63 1.18
N ASP A 69 -29.27 -17.44 0.32
CA ASP A 69 -28.01 -18.14 0.60
C ASP A 69 -26.83 -17.17 0.49
N ARG A 70 -26.87 -16.27 -0.50
CA ARG A 70 -25.93 -15.14 -0.59
C ARG A 70 -26.03 -14.21 0.61
N SER A 71 -27.23 -13.95 1.11
CA SER A 71 -27.42 -13.15 2.33
C SER A 71 -26.85 -13.85 3.57
N LEU A 72 -26.89 -15.18 3.64
CA LEU A 72 -26.34 -15.93 4.76
C LEU A 72 -24.80 -15.86 4.77
N ILE A 73 -24.16 -15.94 3.60
CA ILE A 73 -22.72 -15.69 3.44
C ILE A 73 -22.36 -14.26 3.85
N ARG A 74 -23.19 -13.26 3.50
CA ARG A 74 -22.97 -11.83 3.82
C ARG A 74 -23.18 -11.43 5.28
N LYS A 75 -24.04 -12.16 6.01
CA LYS A 75 -24.38 -11.82 7.41
C LYS A 75 -23.37 -12.35 8.43
N ALA A 76 -22.39 -13.14 8.00
CA ALA A 76 -21.36 -13.70 8.86
C ALA A 76 -20.45 -12.60 9.48
N LEU A 77 -20.37 -12.63 10.81
CA LEU A 77 -19.95 -11.58 11.77
C LEU A 77 -18.81 -10.61 11.40
N LYS A 78 -19.10 -9.31 11.59
CA LYS A 78 -18.16 -8.19 11.74
C LYS A 78 -18.29 -7.58 13.13
N SER A 79 -17.47 -8.01 14.10
CA SER A 79 -17.04 -7.21 15.27
C SER A 79 -16.12 -8.01 16.20
N GLU A 80 -15.30 -7.30 16.99
CA GLU A 80 -14.55 -7.85 18.12
C GLU A 80 -15.52 -8.37 19.20
N ILE A 81 -15.22 -9.53 19.79
CA ILE A 81 -16.11 -10.24 20.71
C ILE A 81 -15.64 -10.01 22.15
N GLN A 82 -16.54 -9.57 23.03
CA GLN A 82 -16.29 -9.52 24.48
C GLN A 82 -16.23 -10.94 25.07
N SER A 83 -15.46 -11.16 26.14
CA SER A 83 -15.27 -12.49 26.72
C SER A 83 -16.58 -13.21 27.10
N SER A 84 -17.61 -12.46 27.49
CA SER A 84 -18.95 -12.96 27.82
C SER A 84 -19.75 -13.48 26.62
N GLU A 85 -19.36 -13.16 25.39
CA GLU A 85 -20.10 -13.48 24.16
C GLU A 85 -19.46 -14.62 23.35
N GLN A 86 -18.30 -15.11 23.79
CA GLN A 86 -17.48 -16.07 23.03
C GLN A 86 -18.22 -17.36 22.69
N LEU A 87 -18.95 -17.93 23.66
CA LEU A 87 -19.71 -19.15 23.44
C LEU A 87 -20.83 -18.95 22.40
N ASN A 88 -21.49 -17.79 22.43
CA ASN A 88 -22.54 -17.46 21.46
C ASN A 88 -21.95 -17.32 20.06
N THR A 89 -20.81 -16.63 19.93
CA THR A 89 -20.13 -16.47 18.64
C THR A 89 -19.61 -17.81 18.09
N LEU A 90 -19.04 -18.68 18.93
CA LEU A 90 -18.60 -20.01 18.50
C LEU A 90 -19.79 -20.85 18.02
N ASN A 91 -20.92 -20.80 18.72
CA ASN A 91 -22.15 -21.48 18.30
C ASN A 91 -22.69 -20.93 16.98
N GLU A 92 -22.60 -19.62 16.77
CA GLU A 92 -23.00 -18.97 15.52
C GLU A 92 -22.09 -19.37 14.34
N ILE A 93 -20.76 -19.31 14.51
CA ILE A 93 -19.79 -19.76 13.51
C ILE A 93 -20.05 -21.22 13.13
N LYS A 94 -20.31 -22.08 14.13
CA LYS A 94 -20.64 -23.48 13.93
C LYS A 94 -21.92 -23.64 13.10
N SER A 95 -23.00 -22.96 13.50
CA SER A 95 -24.30 -22.99 12.80
C SER A 95 -24.17 -22.52 11.35
N ASN A 96 -23.51 -21.39 11.12
CA ASN A 96 -23.29 -20.84 9.79
C ASN A 96 -22.42 -21.76 8.92
N SER A 97 -21.37 -22.35 9.50
CA SER A 97 -20.53 -23.31 8.79
C SER A 97 -21.33 -24.54 8.34
N ILE A 98 -22.27 -25.04 9.15
CA ILE A 98 -23.16 -26.15 8.77
C ILE A 98 -24.09 -25.74 7.63
N ALA A 99 -24.70 -24.56 7.72
CA ALA A 99 -25.59 -24.05 6.68
C ALA A 99 -24.86 -23.87 5.34
N ILE A 100 -23.67 -23.27 5.35
CA ILE A 100 -22.83 -23.08 4.16
C ILE A 100 -22.39 -24.43 3.56
N GLN A 101 -22.00 -25.40 4.39
CA GLN A 101 -21.71 -26.76 3.92
C GLN A 101 -22.90 -27.40 3.21
N SER A 102 -24.12 -27.26 3.75
CA SER A 102 -25.32 -27.79 3.11
C SER A 102 -25.55 -27.19 1.73
N ILE A 103 -25.36 -25.88 1.59
CA ILE A 103 -25.47 -25.17 0.31
C ILE A 103 -24.43 -25.69 -0.70
N ILE A 104 -23.18 -25.84 -0.25
CA ILE A 104 -22.09 -26.35 -1.09
C ILE A 104 -22.37 -27.80 -1.53
N ASN A 105 -22.84 -28.66 -0.63
CA ASN A 105 -23.14 -30.07 -0.94
C ASN A 105 -24.29 -30.21 -1.95
N GLN A 106 -25.35 -29.41 -1.81
CA GLN A 106 -26.45 -29.38 -2.80
C GLN A 106 -25.95 -28.98 -4.19
N PHE A 107 -25.00 -28.04 -4.27
CA PHE A 107 -24.37 -27.69 -5.53
C PHE A 107 -23.54 -28.86 -6.10
N LEU A 108 -22.77 -29.55 -5.26
CA LEU A 108 -21.93 -30.69 -5.66
C LEU A 108 -22.72 -31.93 -6.10
N GLU A 109 -23.91 -32.16 -5.54
CA GLU A 109 -24.82 -33.23 -5.97
C GLU A 109 -25.19 -33.08 -7.46
N ASN A 110 -25.41 -31.84 -7.89
CA ASN A 110 -25.72 -31.48 -9.27
C ASN A 110 -24.48 -31.29 -10.15
N ASN A 111 -23.32 -31.03 -9.55
CA ASN A 111 -22.06 -30.70 -10.24
C ASN A 111 -20.93 -31.61 -9.76
N LYS A 112 -21.10 -32.92 -9.95
CA LYS A 112 -20.13 -33.94 -9.54
C LYS A 112 -18.76 -33.63 -10.16
N ASN A 113 -17.72 -33.64 -9.32
CA ASN A 113 -16.30 -33.40 -9.65
C ASN A 113 -15.78 -31.94 -9.57
N ASN A 114 -16.52 -30.99 -8.99
CA ASN A 114 -15.97 -29.65 -8.74
C ASN A 114 -15.03 -29.66 -7.52
N LEU A 115 -13.74 -29.89 -7.77
CA LEU A 115 -12.72 -30.09 -6.74
C LEU A 115 -12.50 -28.86 -5.83
N GLN A 116 -12.62 -27.64 -6.35
CA GLN A 116 -12.42 -26.42 -5.55
C GLN A 116 -13.59 -26.19 -4.60
N VAL A 117 -14.81 -26.45 -5.08
CA VAL A 117 -16.03 -26.34 -4.27
C VAL A 117 -16.10 -27.45 -3.20
N ASP A 118 -15.68 -28.68 -3.51
CA ASP A 118 -15.53 -29.77 -2.53
C ASP A 118 -14.52 -29.43 -1.41
N ARG A 119 -13.40 -28.77 -1.77
CA ARG A 119 -12.43 -28.28 -0.77
C ARG A 119 -13.03 -27.22 0.14
N LEU A 120 -13.87 -26.33 -0.41
CA LEU A 120 -14.54 -25.31 0.38
C LEU A 120 -15.47 -25.93 1.43
N ALA A 121 -16.26 -26.97 1.05
CA ALA A 121 -17.07 -27.72 2.01
C ALA A 121 -16.21 -28.33 3.14
N LYS A 122 -15.07 -28.95 2.79
CA LYS A 122 -14.15 -29.54 3.76
C LYS A 122 -13.54 -28.50 4.70
N LEU A 123 -13.22 -27.30 4.22
CA LEU A 123 -12.73 -26.20 5.05
C LEU A 123 -13.79 -25.72 6.06
N PHE A 124 -15.04 -25.54 5.63
CA PHE A 124 -16.13 -25.22 6.56
C PHE A 124 -16.39 -26.35 7.56
N LYS A 125 -16.19 -27.62 7.18
CA LYS A 125 -16.26 -28.74 8.12
C LYS A 125 -15.17 -28.66 9.18
N CYS A 126 -13.94 -28.29 8.82
CA CYS A 126 -12.87 -28.05 9.79
C CYS A 126 -13.22 -26.91 10.77
N ILE A 127 -13.78 -25.80 10.27
CA ILE A 127 -14.21 -24.66 11.10
C ILE A 127 -15.36 -25.08 12.05
N GLU A 128 -16.34 -25.84 11.56
CA GLU A 128 -17.44 -26.39 12.38
C GLU A 128 -16.90 -27.26 13.52
N VAL A 129 -16.00 -28.19 13.19
CA VAL A 129 -15.40 -29.09 14.18
C VAL A 129 -14.61 -28.28 15.21
N LEU A 130 -13.78 -27.32 14.78
CA LEU A 130 -13.03 -26.42 15.67
C LEU A 130 -13.94 -25.62 16.60
N ALA A 131 -15.00 -25.02 16.07
CA ALA A 131 -15.99 -24.30 16.87
C ALA A 131 -16.69 -25.21 17.89
N GLY A 132 -16.90 -26.49 17.54
CA GLY A 132 -17.51 -27.50 18.39
C GLY A 132 -16.60 -28.19 19.40
N LEU A 133 -15.28 -27.95 19.38
CA LEU A 133 -14.35 -28.59 20.31
C LEU A 133 -14.42 -28.02 21.75
N HIS A 134 -15.22 -26.97 21.99
CA HIS A 134 -15.41 -26.35 23.31
C HIS A 134 -14.09 -26.24 24.10
N LEU A 135 -13.03 -25.81 23.42
CA LEU A 135 -11.80 -25.41 24.09
C LEU A 135 -12.23 -24.33 25.07
N MET A 136 -11.97 -24.57 26.37
CA MET A 136 -12.51 -23.84 27.51
C MET A 136 -12.84 -22.42 27.09
N ALA A 137 -14.13 -22.04 27.14
CA ALA A 137 -14.70 -20.79 26.60
C ALA A 137 -14.08 -19.49 27.15
N ASN A 138 -12.92 -19.58 27.82
CA ASN A 138 -12.09 -18.54 28.35
C ASN A 138 -10.81 -18.31 27.50
N ASP A 139 -10.52 -19.13 26.48
CA ASP A 139 -9.41 -18.87 25.57
C ASP A 139 -9.82 -17.87 24.48
N ILE A 140 -9.75 -16.59 24.86
CA ILE A 140 -10.01 -15.43 23.99
C ILE A 140 -9.14 -15.48 22.72
N LYS A 141 -7.90 -15.96 22.85
CA LYS A 141 -6.95 -16.03 21.75
C LYS A 141 -7.40 -17.06 20.72
N PHE A 142 -7.87 -18.23 21.15
CA PHE A 142 -8.46 -19.23 20.26
C PHE A 142 -9.68 -18.68 19.51
N THR A 143 -10.61 -18.07 20.24
CA THR A 143 -11.84 -17.51 19.64
C THR A 143 -11.51 -16.47 18.57
N ASN A 144 -10.54 -15.59 18.84
CA ASN A 144 -10.10 -14.57 17.89
C ASN A 144 -9.39 -15.16 16.66
N ILE A 145 -8.60 -16.22 16.82
CA ILE A 145 -7.96 -16.90 15.69
C ILE A 145 -9.01 -17.55 14.79
N LEU A 146 -9.97 -18.29 15.38
CA LEU A 146 -11.03 -18.95 14.62
C LEU A 146 -11.92 -17.93 13.89
N LEU A 147 -12.27 -16.83 14.57
CA LEU A 147 -13.02 -15.73 13.97
C LEU A 147 -12.25 -15.11 12.80
N SER A 148 -10.94 -14.88 12.96
CA SER A 148 -10.08 -14.35 11.90
C SER A 148 -10.06 -15.25 10.67
N HIS A 149 -9.91 -16.57 10.85
CA HIS A 149 -9.95 -17.52 9.74
C HIS A 149 -11.30 -17.59 9.06
N TYR A 150 -12.38 -17.64 9.84
CA TYR A 150 -13.74 -17.67 9.33
C TYR A 150 -14.03 -16.40 8.52
N ASN A 151 -13.70 -15.22 9.05
CA ASN A 151 -13.89 -13.94 8.38
C ASN A 151 -13.02 -13.82 7.12
N CYS A 152 -11.78 -14.29 7.16
CA CYS A 152 -10.91 -14.31 5.98
C CYS A 152 -11.50 -15.19 4.87
N LEU A 153 -12.02 -16.38 5.21
CA LEU A 153 -12.65 -17.28 4.25
C LEU A 153 -13.93 -16.66 3.65
N ILE A 154 -14.81 -16.12 4.48
CA ILE A 154 -16.03 -15.42 4.04
C ILE A 154 -15.66 -14.23 3.15
N TYR A 155 -14.70 -13.39 3.57
CA TYR A 155 -14.24 -12.24 2.81
C TYR A 155 -13.71 -12.64 1.42
N LYS A 156 -12.92 -13.71 1.34
CA LYS A 156 -12.44 -14.25 0.05
C LYS A 156 -13.57 -14.80 -0.82
N MET A 157 -14.63 -15.37 -0.22
CA MET A 157 -15.80 -15.80 -0.97
C MET A 157 -16.62 -14.61 -1.52
N GLU A 158 -16.66 -13.49 -0.79
CA GLU A 158 -17.41 -12.29 -1.19
C GLU A 158 -16.69 -11.42 -2.22
N THR A 159 -15.36 -11.36 -2.15
CA THR A 159 -14.54 -10.48 -2.99
C THR A 159 -13.98 -11.24 -4.19
N ARG A 160 -14.69 -11.19 -5.33
CA ARG A 160 -14.10 -11.53 -6.64
C ARG A 160 -12.99 -10.50 -6.96
N GLU A 161 -11.72 -10.90 -6.79
CA GLU A 161 -10.47 -10.13 -7.05
C GLU A 161 -10.25 -8.90 -6.14
N PHE A 162 -9.11 -8.65 -5.49
CA PHE A 162 -7.72 -8.62 -5.97
C PHE A 162 -6.73 -8.98 -4.85
N ASN A 163 -5.75 -9.82 -5.20
CA ASN A 163 -4.63 -10.18 -4.34
C ASN A 163 -3.40 -9.35 -4.79
N GLN A 164 -3.29 -8.09 -4.36
CA GLN A 164 -2.06 -7.29 -4.49
C GLN A 164 -1.70 -6.43 -3.27
N TYR A 165 -2.56 -6.32 -2.24
CA TYR A 165 -2.35 -5.39 -1.12
C TYR A 165 -1.73 -6.01 0.14
N HIS A 166 -0.67 -6.81 -0.02
CA HIS A 166 0.21 -7.13 1.12
C HIS A 166 1.57 -6.43 1.08
N PHE A 167 1.80 -5.51 0.14
CA PHE A 167 2.96 -4.63 0.21
C PHE A 167 2.64 -3.16 -0.03
N HIS A 168 3.29 -2.31 0.78
CA HIS A 168 3.40 -0.84 0.68
C HIS A 168 2.47 0.05 1.53
N MET A 169 2.04 -0.39 2.71
CA MET A 169 1.61 0.52 3.81
C MET A 169 2.69 1.57 4.18
N GLY A 170 3.96 1.36 3.78
CA GLY A 170 5.09 2.23 4.10
C GLY A 170 5.47 3.31 3.07
N HIS A 171 4.70 3.50 1.98
CA HIS A 171 5.05 4.48 0.92
C HIS A 171 3.85 5.34 0.46
N SER A 172 2.94 5.67 1.38
CA SER A 172 1.97 6.74 1.12
C SER A 172 2.55 8.06 1.61
N PRO A 173 2.77 9.07 0.74
CA PRO A 173 3.09 10.42 1.19
C PRO A 173 1.97 11.01 2.06
N PHE A 174 0.75 10.44 2.00
CA PHE A 174 -0.38 10.83 2.83
C PHE A 174 -0.48 10.07 4.16
N ASN A 175 0.14 8.88 4.31
CA ASN A 175 0.21 8.19 5.62
C ASN A 175 1.36 8.73 6.48
N ALA A 176 2.41 9.28 5.85
CA ALA A 176 3.43 10.04 6.58
C ALA A 176 2.87 11.37 7.15
N ILE A 177 1.75 11.87 6.61
CA ILE A 177 1.04 13.07 7.07
C ILE A 177 0.13 12.79 8.28
N ALA A 178 -0.23 11.53 8.57
CA ALA A 178 -1.03 11.20 9.75
C ALA A 178 -0.33 11.55 11.08
N TRP A 179 0.99 11.75 11.06
CA TRP A 179 1.81 12.06 12.24
C TRP A 179 2.09 13.55 12.43
N GLU A 180 1.69 14.42 11.48
CA GLU A 180 1.89 15.89 11.58
C GLU A 180 0.72 16.62 12.28
N PHE A 181 -0.28 15.89 12.75
CA PHE A 181 -1.31 16.42 13.65
C PHE A 181 -0.97 16.00 15.07
N ASP A 182 -0.27 16.87 15.82
CA ASP A 182 0.28 16.63 17.17
C ASP A 182 -0.75 16.39 18.30
N SER A 183 -2.00 16.10 17.94
CA SER A 183 -2.83 15.14 18.65
C SER A 183 -3.98 14.74 17.73
N LEU A 184 -4.26 13.44 17.61
CA LEU A 184 -5.58 13.00 17.14
C LEU A 184 -6.63 13.78 17.95
N PRO A 185 -7.64 14.38 17.30
CA PRO A 185 -8.78 14.97 18.00
C PRO A 185 -9.28 13.99 19.06
N LYS A 186 -9.20 14.40 20.32
CA LYS A 186 -9.57 13.52 21.44
C LYS A 186 -11.08 13.50 21.62
N THR A 187 -11.75 14.45 20.98
CA THR A 187 -13.18 14.64 20.99
C THR A 187 -13.69 14.80 19.55
N LYS A 188 -14.96 14.46 19.36
CA LYS A 188 -15.67 14.56 18.09
C LYS A 188 -15.69 16.01 17.58
N GLU A 189 -15.77 16.98 18.49
CA GLU A 189 -15.83 18.41 18.22
C GLU A 189 -14.49 18.97 17.69
N GLU A 190 -13.37 18.46 18.21
CA GLU A 190 -12.02 18.81 17.73
C GLU A 190 -11.77 18.28 16.30
N PHE A 191 -12.37 17.14 15.94
CA PHE A 191 -12.25 16.50 14.63
C PHE A 191 -13.02 17.28 13.56
N VAL A 192 -14.23 17.71 13.89
CA VAL A 192 -15.09 18.53 13.02
C VAL A 192 -14.49 19.92 12.78
N SER A 193 -13.89 20.52 13.80
CA SER A 193 -13.21 21.83 13.71
C SER A 193 -11.97 21.82 12.77
N HIS A 194 -11.22 20.72 12.72
CA HIS A 194 -9.99 20.62 11.92
C HIS A 194 -10.20 20.41 10.41
N PHE A 195 -11.38 19.92 10.00
CA PHE A 195 -11.67 19.60 8.60
C PHE A 195 -12.78 20.47 7.98
N CYS A 196 -13.58 21.18 8.78
CA CYS A 196 -14.76 21.90 8.29
C CYS A 196 -14.68 23.41 8.58
N GLU A 197 -13.86 24.16 7.82
CA GLU A 197 -14.24 25.55 7.51
C GLU A 197 -15.32 25.60 6.43
N ASP A 198 -15.63 24.47 5.77
CA ASP A 198 -16.83 24.30 4.95
C ASP A 198 -17.81 23.33 5.63
N LYS A 199 -18.95 23.85 6.06
CA LYS A 199 -19.99 23.16 6.86
C LYS A 199 -20.76 22.07 6.11
N ILE A 200 -20.25 21.58 4.97
CA ILE A 200 -21.04 20.77 4.04
C ILE A 200 -21.00 19.26 4.39
N LEU A 201 -19.98 18.78 5.12
CA LEU A 201 -19.83 17.35 5.41
C LEU A 201 -19.48 17.08 6.88
N ASP A 202 -20.48 17.17 7.75
CA ASP A 202 -20.44 16.55 9.07
C ASP A 202 -20.57 15.01 8.91
N ILE A 203 -19.92 14.22 9.76
CA ILE A 203 -20.11 12.76 9.80
C ILE A 203 -21.59 12.41 10.02
N GLU A 204 -22.31 13.24 10.78
CA GLU A 204 -23.76 13.08 10.98
C GLU A 204 -24.56 13.31 9.71
N THR A 205 -24.09 14.18 8.79
CA THR A 205 -24.77 14.49 7.53
C THR A 205 -24.28 13.65 6.35
N LEU A 206 -23.24 12.83 6.54
CA LEU A 206 -22.66 12.01 5.48
C LEU A 206 -23.67 11.02 4.88
N GLN A 207 -24.47 10.35 5.71
CA GLN A 207 -25.53 9.45 5.24
C GLN A 207 -26.62 10.19 4.47
N ASP A 208 -26.96 11.40 4.88
CA ASP A 208 -27.94 12.24 4.19
C ASP A 208 -27.40 12.75 2.85
N ALA A 209 -26.12 13.13 2.79
CA ALA A 209 -25.44 13.52 1.55
C ALA A 209 -25.40 12.35 0.55
N ILE A 210 -25.19 11.13 1.05
CA ILE A 210 -25.24 9.90 0.28
C ILE A 210 -26.63 9.65 -0.29
N GLN A 211 -27.65 9.66 0.56
CA GLN A 211 -29.04 9.44 0.15
C GLN A 211 -29.49 10.51 -0.84
N SER A 212 -29.07 11.76 -0.63
CA SER A 212 -29.32 12.87 -1.55
C SER A 212 -28.65 12.64 -2.91
N CYS A 213 -27.37 12.24 -2.94
CA CYS A 213 -26.71 11.88 -4.19
C CYS A 213 -27.40 10.71 -4.89
N ASP A 214 -27.74 9.65 -4.17
CA ASP A 214 -28.41 8.46 -4.74
C ASP A 214 -29.80 8.83 -5.31
N LYS A 215 -30.56 9.69 -4.61
CA LYS A 215 -31.85 10.23 -5.10
C LYS A 215 -31.68 11.08 -6.36
N ASN A 216 -30.68 11.96 -6.40
CA ASN A 216 -30.42 12.84 -7.54
C ASN A 216 -29.85 12.10 -8.76
N ILE A 217 -29.08 11.03 -8.52
CA ILE A 217 -28.66 10.09 -9.57
C ILE A 217 -29.89 9.43 -10.21
N GLN A 218 -30.87 8.99 -9.41
CA GLN A 218 -32.09 8.36 -9.92
C GLN A 218 -33.02 9.33 -10.66
N SER A 219 -33.08 10.60 -10.24
CA SER A 219 -34.03 11.57 -10.80
C SER A 219 -33.46 12.38 -11.97
N VAL A 220 -32.26 12.96 -11.81
CA VAL A 220 -31.66 13.90 -12.78
C VAL A 220 -30.54 13.22 -13.57
N GLY A 221 -29.73 12.41 -12.88
CA GLY A 221 -28.64 11.64 -13.46
C GLY A 221 -27.54 12.49 -14.10
N THR A 222 -27.22 13.67 -13.55
CA THR A 222 -26.09 14.50 -14.02
C THR A 222 -24.75 13.98 -13.51
N SER A 223 -23.70 14.24 -14.28
CA SER A 223 -22.33 13.80 -14.00
C SER A 223 -21.84 14.19 -12.62
N ILE A 224 -22.21 15.37 -12.12
CA ILE A 224 -21.77 15.89 -10.83
C ILE A 224 -22.20 15.00 -9.65
N TYR A 225 -23.41 14.43 -9.67
CA TYR A 225 -23.88 13.60 -8.56
C TYR A 225 -23.17 12.25 -8.50
N TYR A 226 -22.81 11.67 -9.64
CA TYR A 226 -21.96 10.48 -9.69
C TYR A 226 -20.56 10.77 -9.14
N ALA A 227 -19.96 11.90 -9.52
CA ALA A 227 -18.66 12.31 -9.01
C ALA A 227 -18.69 12.60 -7.50
N MET A 228 -19.68 13.36 -7.03
CA MET A 228 -19.86 13.63 -5.59
C MET A 228 -20.08 12.35 -4.80
N ARG A 229 -20.89 11.41 -5.31
CA ARG A 229 -21.09 10.11 -4.69
C ARG A 229 -19.79 9.32 -4.59
N ALA A 230 -18.98 9.35 -5.66
CA ALA A 230 -17.66 8.75 -5.67
C ALA A 230 -16.75 9.38 -4.61
N PHE A 231 -16.69 10.72 -4.57
CA PHE A 231 -15.89 11.47 -3.59
C PHE A 231 -16.29 11.17 -2.15
N ILE A 232 -17.59 11.09 -1.86
CA ILE A 232 -18.11 10.76 -0.54
C ILE A 232 -17.71 9.33 -0.14
N LEU A 233 -17.97 8.33 -0.99
CA LEU A 233 -17.57 6.94 -0.74
C LEU A 233 -16.06 6.79 -0.53
N PHE A 234 -15.30 7.65 -1.18
CA PHE A 234 -13.86 7.64 -1.11
C PHE A 234 -13.29 8.22 0.18
N ASN A 235 -14.07 9.04 0.89
CA ASN A 235 -13.72 9.60 2.20
C ASN A 235 -14.43 8.90 3.36
N GLU A 236 -15.22 7.85 3.10
CA GLU A 236 -15.67 6.92 4.14
C GLU A 236 -14.49 6.04 4.62
N TYR A 237 -13.91 6.39 5.76
CA TYR A 237 -12.70 5.78 6.32
C TYR A 237 -12.79 4.24 6.51
N ASP A 238 -13.98 3.69 6.73
CA ASP A 238 -14.13 2.28 7.12
C ASP A 238 -14.37 1.32 5.95
N LYS A 239 -14.71 1.81 4.75
CA LYS A 239 -15.27 0.98 3.66
C LYS A 239 -14.93 1.49 2.26
N ILE A 240 -13.67 1.83 2.00
CA ILE A 240 -13.26 2.25 0.65
C ILE A 240 -13.43 1.08 -0.34
N ILE A 241 -14.52 1.10 -1.12
CA ILE A 241 -14.75 0.16 -2.23
C ILE A 241 -14.25 0.82 -3.52
N LEU A 242 -12.95 0.74 -3.78
CA LEU A 242 -12.28 1.41 -4.91
C LEU A 242 -12.97 1.15 -6.26
N LYS A 243 -13.39 -0.09 -6.52
CA LYS A 243 -14.11 -0.45 -7.75
C LYS A 243 -15.41 0.32 -7.94
N ARG A 244 -16.15 0.56 -6.85
CA ARG A 244 -17.40 1.33 -6.89
C ARG A 244 -17.11 2.81 -7.14
N VAL A 245 -16.08 3.35 -6.50
CA VAL A 245 -15.64 4.74 -6.72
C VAL A 245 -15.18 4.92 -8.17
N ASP A 246 -14.35 4.03 -8.68
CA ASP A 246 -13.91 4.03 -10.08
C ASP A 246 -15.09 3.97 -11.06
N THR A 247 -16.04 3.05 -10.82
CA THR A 247 -17.26 2.94 -11.63
C THR A 247 -18.03 4.26 -11.64
N LEU A 248 -18.20 4.91 -10.49
CA LEU A 248 -18.94 6.17 -10.38
C LEU A 248 -18.19 7.33 -11.06
N VAL A 249 -16.86 7.42 -10.91
CA VAL A 249 -16.05 8.44 -11.59
C VAL A 249 -16.12 8.24 -13.11
N ASN A 250 -15.99 7.00 -13.59
CA ASN A 250 -16.07 6.69 -15.01
C ASN A 250 -17.47 6.96 -15.56
N GLN A 251 -18.53 6.63 -14.81
CA GLN A 251 -19.90 6.99 -15.16
C GLN A 251 -20.09 8.51 -15.23
N ALA A 252 -19.56 9.27 -14.27
CA ALA A 252 -19.64 10.72 -14.27
C ALA A 252 -19.03 11.31 -15.56
N VAL A 253 -17.86 10.81 -15.98
CA VAL A 253 -17.19 11.24 -17.22
C VAL A 253 -17.97 10.80 -18.47
N GLN A 254 -18.48 9.57 -18.50
CA GLN A 254 -19.18 9.02 -19.66
C GLN A 254 -20.54 9.68 -19.92
N ILE A 255 -21.26 10.06 -18.86
CA ILE A 255 -22.57 10.71 -18.96
C ILE A 255 -22.44 12.10 -19.61
N ASP A 256 -21.34 12.81 -19.34
CA ASP A 256 -21.01 14.15 -19.84
C ASP A 256 -22.18 15.18 -19.77
N LYS A 257 -23.03 15.07 -18.75
CA LYS A 257 -24.23 15.91 -18.54
C LYS A 257 -24.02 16.82 -17.34
N TYR A 258 -23.83 18.11 -17.60
CA TYR A 258 -23.58 19.15 -16.60
C TYR A 258 -24.56 20.31 -16.79
N HIS A 259 -24.87 21.02 -15.72
CA HIS A 259 -25.67 22.25 -15.78
C HIS A 259 -24.85 23.44 -16.29
N ASP A 260 -23.58 23.50 -15.91
CA ASP A 260 -22.65 24.59 -16.24
C ASP A 260 -21.20 24.06 -16.39
N ILE A 261 -20.28 24.99 -16.65
CA ILE A 261 -18.87 24.65 -16.86
C ILE A 261 -18.17 24.35 -15.53
N GLU A 262 -18.62 24.93 -14.43
CA GLU A 262 -18.12 24.75 -13.08
C GLU A 262 -18.35 23.32 -12.59
N GLU A 263 -19.54 22.75 -12.82
CA GLU A 263 -19.82 21.34 -12.55
C GLU A 263 -18.90 20.42 -13.36
N ARG A 264 -18.68 20.74 -14.64
CA ARG A 264 -17.76 19.96 -15.50
C ARG A 264 -16.34 19.99 -14.94
N ILE A 265 -15.87 21.15 -14.51
CA ILE A 265 -14.56 21.32 -13.86
C ILE A 265 -14.51 20.50 -12.57
N MET A 266 -15.53 20.57 -11.71
CA MET A 266 -15.59 19.85 -10.44
C MET A 266 -15.55 18.33 -10.63
N VAL A 267 -16.25 17.79 -11.62
CA VAL A 267 -16.17 16.36 -11.97
C VAL A 267 -14.75 15.95 -12.34
N GLN A 268 -14.04 16.77 -13.13
CA GLN A 268 -12.66 16.49 -13.52
C GLN A 268 -11.68 16.63 -12.33
N ILE A 269 -11.93 17.56 -11.40
CA ILE A 269 -11.15 17.69 -10.16
C ILE A 269 -11.33 16.44 -9.28
N ILE A 270 -12.58 15.98 -9.08
CA ILE A 270 -12.86 14.77 -8.32
C ILE A 270 -12.17 13.57 -8.95
N ARG A 271 -12.19 13.47 -10.29
CA ARG A 271 -11.45 12.44 -11.02
C ARG A 271 -9.95 12.55 -10.82
N ALA A 272 -9.36 13.74 -10.92
CA ALA A 272 -7.94 13.94 -10.67
C ALA A 272 -7.57 13.54 -9.23
N SER A 273 -8.39 13.90 -8.24
CA SER A 273 -8.22 13.48 -6.84
C SER A 273 -8.26 11.96 -6.68
N PHE A 274 -9.20 11.30 -7.35
CA PHE A 274 -9.29 9.85 -7.39
C PHE A 274 -8.05 9.21 -8.04
N LEU A 275 -7.57 9.75 -9.16
CA LEU A 275 -6.34 9.30 -9.84
C LEU A 275 -5.11 9.43 -8.94
N VAL A 276 -4.96 10.55 -8.21
CA VAL A 276 -3.86 10.74 -7.24
C VAL A 276 -3.88 9.64 -6.18
N ARG A 277 -5.05 9.38 -5.59
CA ARG A 277 -5.16 8.40 -4.50
C ARG A 277 -5.14 6.95 -4.98
N THR A 278 -5.35 6.70 -6.27
CA THR A 278 -5.14 5.39 -6.93
C THR A 278 -3.78 5.28 -7.61
N TYR A 279 -2.86 6.22 -7.32
CA TYR A 279 -1.47 6.23 -7.79
C TYR A 279 -1.30 6.42 -9.31
N ALA A 280 -2.34 6.83 -10.03
CA ALA A 280 -2.29 7.26 -11.42
C ALA A 280 -1.84 8.73 -11.52
N PHE A 281 -0.64 9.02 -10.99
CA PHE A 281 -0.16 10.39 -10.79
C PHE A 281 0.05 11.16 -12.09
N LYS A 282 0.50 10.48 -13.14
CA LYS A 282 0.73 11.12 -14.44
C LYS A 282 -0.59 11.55 -15.06
N GLU A 283 -1.57 10.66 -15.06
CA GLU A 283 -2.92 10.93 -15.54
C GLU A 283 -3.60 12.01 -14.70
N ALA A 284 -3.42 12.00 -13.38
CA ALA A 284 -3.91 13.04 -12.50
C ALA A 284 -3.30 14.40 -12.82
N LEU A 285 -1.98 14.45 -13.07
CA LEU A 285 -1.27 15.68 -13.43
C LEU A 285 -1.68 16.17 -14.82
N ASP A 286 -1.68 15.31 -15.82
CA ASP A 286 -2.07 15.63 -17.20
C ASP A 286 -3.50 16.19 -17.22
N LEU A 287 -4.43 15.55 -16.49
CA LEU A 287 -5.80 16.02 -16.32
C LEU A 287 -5.84 17.38 -15.61
N SER A 288 -5.10 17.53 -14.51
CA SER A 288 -5.02 18.79 -13.77
C SER A 288 -4.50 19.95 -14.64
N THR A 289 -3.45 19.71 -15.44
CA THR A 289 -2.89 20.66 -16.39
C THR A 289 -3.88 20.99 -17.52
N LEU A 290 -4.62 19.99 -18.03
CA LEU A 290 -5.64 20.19 -19.04
C LEU A 290 -6.76 21.11 -18.54
N ILE A 291 -7.29 20.84 -17.35
CA ILE A 291 -8.34 21.67 -16.75
C ILE A 291 -7.81 23.10 -16.56
N TYR A 292 -6.56 23.28 -16.08
CA TYR A 292 -5.99 24.61 -15.85
C TYR A 292 -5.84 25.40 -17.15
N ARG A 293 -5.25 24.79 -18.18
CA ARG A 293 -5.09 25.43 -19.50
C ARG A 293 -6.44 25.85 -20.09
N SER A 294 -7.48 25.05 -19.84
CA SER A 294 -8.83 25.33 -20.32
C SER A 294 -9.55 26.40 -19.48
N HIS A 295 -9.17 26.57 -18.21
CA HIS A 295 -9.80 27.44 -17.23
C HIS A 295 -8.79 28.13 -16.31
N PRO A 296 -7.91 29.00 -16.85
CA PRO A 296 -6.77 29.54 -16.11
C PRO A 296 -7.16 30.47 -14.94
N ASN A 297 -8.40 30.95 -14.91
CA ASN A 297 -8.94 31.80 -13.85
C ASN A 297 -9.77 31.02 -12.81
N ASN A 298 -9.82 29.69 -12.89
CA ASN A 298 -10.54 28.88 -11.91
C ASN A 298 -9.57 28.43 -10.79
N ASP A 299 -9.74 29.05 -9.61
CA ASP A 299 -8.95 28.79 -8.39
C ASP A 299 -8.91 27.31 -7.94
N ALA A 300 -9.82 26.46 -8.43
CA ALA A 300 -9.95 25.07 -8.01
C ALA A 300 -9.01 24.10 -8.75
N VAL A 301 -8.21 24.58 -9.70
CA VAL A 301 -7.57 23.71 -10.69
C VAL A 301 -6.06 23.79 -10.68
N SER A 302 -5.45 22.60 -10.66
CA SER A 302 -4.02 22.24 -10.66
C SER A 302 -3.40 22.12 -9.28
N ALA A 303 -3.10 20.90 -8.80
CA ALA A 303 -2.44 20.73 -7.51
C ALA A 303 -1.12 21.52 -7.44
N GLN A 304 -0.41 21.70 -8.56
CA GLN A 304 0.80 22.53 -8.62
C GLN A 304 0.49 24.02 -8.66
N GLU A 305 -0.45 24.49 -9.48
CA GLU A 305 -0.81 25.91 -9.55
C GLU A 305 -1.66 26.36 -8.35
N VAL A 306 -2.58 25.54 -7.85
CA VAL A 306 -3.24 25.69 -6.54
C VAL A 306 -2.20 25.75 -5.43
N LEU A 307 -1.17 24.88 -5.43
CA LEU A 307 -0.10 25.00 -4.43
C LEU A 307 0.72 26.28 -4.65
N ASN A 308 1.02 26.68 -5.89
CA ASN A 308 1.74 27.93 -6.17
C ASN A 308 0.91 29.16 -5.75
N THR A 309 -0.39 29.21 -6.06
CA THR A 309 -1.33 30.24 -5.66
C THR A 309 -1.55 30.23 -4.14
N TYR A 310 -1.57 29.05 -3.51
CA TYR A 310 -1.61 28.93 -2.05
C TYR A 310 -0.31 29.46 -1.42
N ILE A 311 0.85 29.13 -1.97
CA ILE A 311 2.16 29.68 -1.58
C ILE A 311 2.17 31.20 -1.74
N GLU A 312 1.65 31.73 -2.84
CA GLU A 312 1.54 33.17 -3.08
C GLU A 312 0.60 33.85 -2.07
N ARG A 313 -0.58 33.27 -1.83
CA ARG A 313 -1.53 33.76 -0.81
C ARG A 313 -0.91 33.72 0.59
N LEU A 314 -0.20 32.65 0.93
CA LEU A 314 0.53 32.54 2.20
C LEU A 314 1.59 33.64 2.31
N ASN A 315 2.40 33.83 1.28
CA ASN A 315 3.42 34.88 1.22
C ASN A 315 2.82 36.28 1.41
N ASN A 316 1.64 36.54 0.86
CA ASN A 316 0.96 37.83 0.94
C ASN A 316 0.07 38.01 2.18
N ASN A 317 -0.10 36.99 3.03
CA ASN A 317 -0.92 37.08 4.22
C ASN A 317 -0.10 37.65 5.40
N ASP A 318 -0.23 38.95 5.63
CA ASP A 318 0.45 39.67 6.73
C ASP A 318 -0.23 39.46 8.10
N SER A 319 -1.47 38.98 8.11
CA SER A 319 -2.25 38.79 9.35
C SER A 319 -1.93 37.47 10.08
N MET A 320 -1.25 36.53 9.42
CA MET A 320 -0.98 35.20 9.97
C MET A 320 0.30 35.21 10.81
N ASN A 321 0.31 34.43 11.91
CA ASN A 321 1.49 34.25 12.74
C ASN A 321 2.69 33.76 11.89
N THR A 322 3.84 34.41 12.02
CA THR A 322 5.05 34.14 11.23
C THR A 322 5.48 32.67 11.25
N GLN A 323 5.35 31.99 12.40
CA GLN A 323 5.74 30.59 12.56
C GLN A 323 4.76 29.63 11.88
N ASP A 324 3.45 29.87 12.01
CA ASP A 324 2.41 29.08 11.34
C ASP A 324 2.51 29.28 9.82
N LYS A 325 2.76 30.52 9.38
CA LYS A 325 3.02 30.87 7.99
C LYS A 325 4.22 30.13 7.42
N ALA A 326 5.35 30.17 8.10
CA ALA A 326 6.54 29.43 7.68
C ALA A 326 6.25 27.92 7.58
N THR A 327 5.59 27.32 8.58
CA THR A 327 5.28 25.89 8.58
C THR A 327 4.38 25.49 7.41
N LYS A 328 3.30 26.23 7.17
CA LYS A 328 2.38 25.99 6.04
C LYS A 328 3.09 26.15 4.69
N LEU A 329 3.98 27.14 4.57
CA LEU A 329 4.75 27.41 3.36
C LEU A 329 5.75 26.30 3.07
N ILE A 330 6.52 25.85 4.08
CA ILE A 330 7.44 24.69 3.99
C ILE A 330 6.66 23.46 3.50
N ASN A 331 5.51 23.17 4.10
CA ASN A 331 4.72 22.00 3.75
C ASN A 331 4.15 22.09 2.33
N ALA A 332 3.72 23.26 1.88
CA ALA A 332 3.26 23.47 0.51
C ALA A 332 4.40 23.27 -0.51
N ILE A 333 5.57 23.85 -0.25
CA ILE A 333 6.75 23.72 -1.14
C ILE A 333 7.25 22.26 -1.15
N ASN A 334 7.27 21.58 0.00
CA ASN A 334 7.62 20.16 0.07
C ASN A 334 6.71 19.32 -0.84
N ARG A 335 5.39 19.58 -0.82
CA ARG A 335 4.43 18.87 -1.68
C ARG A 335 4.72 19.08 -3.16
N LEU A 336 5.06 20.30 -3.57
CA LEU A 336 5.51 20.57 -4.94
C LEU A 336 6.76 19.77 -5.30
N GLY A 337 7.76 19.73 -4.40
CA GLY A 337 8.96 18.92 -4.58
C GLY A 337 8.65 17.44 -4.77
N TYR A 338 7.79 16.85 -3.92
CA TYR A 338 7.39 15.45 -4.07
C TYR A 338 6.59 15.17 -5.34
N ILE A 339 5.71 16.09 -5.77
CA ILE A 339 5.03 15.96 -7.07
C ILE A 339 6.06 15.84 -8.21
N GLN A 340 7.08 16.70 -8.21
CA GLN A 340 8.16 16.64 -9.20
C GLN A 340 8.94 15.32 -9.11
N LEU A 341 9.20 14.81 -7.90
CA LEU A 341 9.77 13.48 -7.73
C LEU A 341 8.92 12.40 -8.39
N TYR A 342 7.61 12.37 -8.14
CA TYR A 342 6.73 11.32 -8.66
C TYR A 342 6.67 11.30 -10.19
N VAL A 343 6.76 12.46 -10.84
CA VAL A 343 6.84 12.54 -12.31
C VAL A 343 8.23 12.25 -12.88
N GLY A 344 9.22 12.08 -12.01
CA GLY A 344 10.60 11.74 -12.39
C GLY A 344 11.50 12.95 -12.63
N ASP A 345 11.06 14.17 -12.31
CA ASP A 345 11.85 15.40 -12.44
C ASP A 345 12.58 15.70 -11.13
N GLY A 346 13.71 15.02 -10.91
CA GLY A 346 14.53 15.21 -9.72
C GLY A 346 15.19 16.60 -9.64
N GLU A 347 15.47 17.24 -10.78
CA GLU A 347 16.09 18.58 -10.82
C GLU A 347 15.10 19.63 -10.29
N LYS A 348 13.89 19.67 -10.86
CA LYS A 348 12.84 20.59 -10.41
C LYS A 348 12.38 20.30 -8.98
N ALA A 349 12.36 19.02 -8.57
CA ALA A 349 12.13 18.67 -7.17
C ALA A 349 13.19 19.30 -6.25
N THR A 350 14.46 19.21 -6.64
CA THR A 350 15.59 19.79 -5.90
C THR A 350 15.47 21.31 -5.81
N GLU A 351 15.03 21.98 -6.87
CA GLU A 351 14.77 23.42 -6.86
C GLU A 351 13.70 23.81 -5.82
N TYR A 352 12.58 23.09 -5.78
CA TYR A 352 11.52 23.33 -4.79
C TYR A 352 12.04 23.14 -3.36
N PHE A 353 12.67 22.00 -3.05
CA PHE A 353 13.17 21.77 -1.70
C PHE A 353 14.26 22.77 -1.30
N ASN A 354 15.19 23.12 -2.19
CA ASN A 354 16.21 24.13 -1.89
C ASN A 354 15.63 25.54 -1.76
N SER A 355 14.50 25.84 -2.40
CA SER A 355 13.83 27.13 -2.24
C SER A 355 13.40 27.39 -0.79
N ILE A 356 13.13 26.34 0.00
CA ILE A 356 12.79 26.43 1.43
C ILE A 356 13.97 27.03 2.21
N TYR A 357 15.18 26.56 1.92
CA TYR A 357 16.40 27.07 2.57
C TYR A 357 16.80 28.45 2.05
N LYS A 358 16.69 28.70 0.75
CA LYS A 358 16.99 30.01 0.15
C LYS A 358 16.09 31.12 0.70
N GLN A 359 14.83 30.80 0.98
CA GLN A 359 13.86 31.73 1.57
C GLN A 359 14.02 31.87 3.10
N GLY A 360 14.94 31.14 3.72
CA GLY A 360 15.14 31.19 5.18
C GLY A 360 13.97 30.59 5.98
N LEU A 361 13.11 29.78 5.36
CA LEU A 361 11.94 29.17 6.01
C LEU A 361 12.36 28.05 6.97
N ALA A 362 13.47 27.37 6.66
CA ALA A 362 14.08 26.38 7.52
C ALA A 362 15.61 26.47 7.42
N ALA A 363 16.30 25.88 8.39
CA ALA A 363 17.73 25.61 8.30
C ALA A 363 17.94 24.12 7.93
N PRO A 364 18.96 23.77 7.12
CA PRO A 364 19.28 22.36 6.81
C PRO A 364 19.54 21.49 8.07
N THR A 365 19.95 22.12 9.17
CA THR A 365 20.20 21.47 10.46
C THR A 365 18.96 21.35 11.35
N SER A 366 17.82 21.95 10.97
CA SER A 366 16.59 21.89 11.76
C SER A 366 16.09 20.46 11.91
N LYS A 367 15.62 20.13 13.12
CA LYS A 367 15.01 18.82 13.45
C LYS A 367 13.48 18.82 13.35
N SER A 368 12.87 19.90 12.83
CA SER A 368 11.41 19.94 12.65
C SER A 368 10.95 18.86 11.66
N THR A 369 9.75 18.33 11.87
CA THR A 369 9.12 17.31 11.01
C THR A 369 9.00 17.81 9.56
N SER A 370 8.57 19.05 9.37
CA SER A 370 8.49 19.68 8.05
C SER A 370 9.84 19.74 7.33
N ASN A 371 10.93 20.00 8.06
CA ASN A 371 12.28 20.03 7.49
C ASN A 371 12.83 18.61 7.24
N TYR A 372 12.38 17.60 7.99
CA TYR A 372 12.68 16.20 7.67
C TYR A 372 12.19 15.87 6.27
N PHE A 373 10.95 16.20 5.93
CA PHE A 373 10.41 15.97 4.59
C PHE A 373 11.19 16.70 3.49
N THR A 374 11.68 17.90 3.76
CA THR A 374 12.54 18.65 2.82
C THR A 374 13.85 17.91 2.55
N ARG A 375 14.55 17.46 3.60
CA ARG A 375 15.85 16.76 3.48
C ARG A 375 15.68 15.40 2.84
N HIS A 376 14.64 14.67 3.23
CA HIS A 376 14.29 13.40 2.63
C HIS A 376 13.98 13.53 1.15
N GLY A 377 13.21 14.55 0.78
CA GLY A 377 12.88 14.86 -0.60
C GLY A 377 14.11 15.22 -1.44
N LEU A 378 15.04 16.02 -0.90
CA LEU A 378 16.34 16.29 -1.54
C LEU A 378 17.16 15.03 -1.77
N PHE A 379 17.18 14.13 -0.77
CA PHE A 379 17.87 12.85 -0.90
C PHE A 379 17.27 12.02 -2.03
N GLU A 380 15.95 11.82 -2.05
CA GLU A 380 15.29 11.07 -3.13
C GLU A 380 15.48 11.72 -4.51
N ALA A 381 15.45 13.05 -4.59
CA ALA A 381 15.68 13.80 -5.82
C ALA A 381 17.05 13.50 -6.42
N LYS A 382 18.08 13.55 -5.59
CA LYS A 382 19.45 13.24 -5.98
C LYS A 382 19.60 11.80 -6.46
N LEU A 383 19.00 10.84 -5.74
CA LEU A 383 19.00 9.44 -6.18
C LEU A 383 18.37 9.29 -7.57
N LYS A 384 17.25 9.97 -7.85
CA LYS A 384 16.59 9.92 -9.16
C LYS A 384 17.42 10.54 -10.27
N ILE A 385 18.09 11.67 -10.02
CA ILE A 385 19.01 12.28 -10.99
C ILE A 385 20.14 11.31 -11.32
N MET A 386 20.79 10.72 -10.31
CA MET A 386 21.87 9.75 -10.52
C MET A 386 21.39 8.49 -11.26
N ILE A 387 20.20 7.98 -10.95
CA ILE A 387 19.62 6.84 -11.69
C ILE A 387 19.39 7.20 -13.16
N LYS A 388 18.93 8.42 -13.46
CA LYS A 388 18.77 8.89 -14.84
C LYS A 388 20.11 8.92 -15.57
N ASP A 389 21.15 9.48 -14.97
CA ASP A 389 22.51 9.50 -15.51
C ASP A 389 23.04 8.08 -15.79
N LEU A 390 22.85 7.14 -14.84
CA LEU A 390 23.27 5.75 -15.01
C LEU A 390 22.48 5.04 -16.11
N ASN A 391 21.19 5.35 -16.28
CA ASN A 391 20.39 4.80 -17.36
C ASN A 391 20.93 5.23 -18.74
N GLU A 392 21.41 6.46 -18.87
CA GLU A 392 22.04 6.93 -20.11
C GLU A 392 23.33 6.14 -20.40
N ILE A 393 24.19 5.93 -19.41
CA ILE A 393 25.41 5.12 -19.56
C ILE A 393 25.08 3.67 -19.96
N ILE A 394 24.15 3.03 -19.24
CA ILE A 394 23.74 1.63 -19.49
C ILE A 394 23.09 1.50 -20.88
N SER A 395 22.39 2.53 -21.36
CA SER A 395 21.81 2.52 -22.71
C SER A 395 22.86 2.49 -23.82
N ILE A 396 24.03 3.10 -23.58
CA ILE A 396 25.16 3.11 -24.51
C ILE A 396 25.96 1.81 -24.39
N ASN A 397 26.17 1.34 -23.16
CA ASN A 397 26.89 0.10 -22.87
C ASN A 397 26.10 -0.78 -21.86
N PRO A 398 25.23 -1.69 -22.34
CA PRO A 398 24.46 -2.56 -21.47
C PRO A 398 25.31 -3.48 -20.58
N GLY A 399 26.56 -3.78 -21.00
CA GLY A 399 27.52 -4.59 -20.26
C GLY A 399 28.29 -3.84 -19.17
N GLU A 400 28.01 -2.55 -18.94
CA GLU A 400 28.69 -1.76 -17.93
C GLU A 400 28.21 -2.14 -16.51
N VAL A 401 28.95 -3.06 -15.90
CA VAL A 401 28.61 -3.68 -14.60
C VAL A 401 28.69 -2.73 -13.42
N VAL A 402 29.59 -1.73 -13.45
CA VAL A 402 29.72 -0.76 -12.36
C VAL A 402 28.46 0.11 -12.24
N SER A 403 27.87 0.48 -13.38
CA SER A 403 26.69 1.32 -13.53
C SER A 403 25.44 0.55 -13.15
N LEU A 404 25.31 -0.71 -13.58
CA LEU A 404 24.27 -1.63 -13.10
C LEU A 404 24.34 -1.78 -11.57
N TYR A 405 25.55 -2.00 -11.03
CA TYR A 405 25.76 -2.15 -9.60
C TYR A 405 25.38 -0.88 -8.83
N ASN A 406 25.86 0.28 -9.28
CA ASN A 406 25.54 1.57 -8.66
C ASN A 406 24.05 1.88 -8.75
N ARG A 407 23.40 1.61 -9.90
CA ARG A 407 21.96 1.82 -10.06
C ARG A 407 21.17 0.92 -9.11
N SER A 408 21.61 -0.31 -8.90
CA SER A 408 21.03 -1.22 -7.90
C SER A 408 21.14 -0.63 -6.49
N LEU A 409 22.27 -0.04 -6.12
CA LEU A 409 22.45 0.62 -4.81
C LEU A 409 21.53 1.84 -4.66
N LEU A 410 21.38 2.67 -5.70
CA LEU A 410 20.47 3.81 -5.65
C LEU A 410 19.00 3.36 -5.57
N ASN A 411 18.63 2.29 -6.27
CA ASN A 411 17.29 1.69 -6.18
C ASN A 411 17.02 1.07 -4.79
N ILE A 412 18.04 0.56 -4.10
CA ILE A 412 17.96 0.20 -2.68
C ILE A 412 17.60 1.44 -1.84
N GLY A 413 18.21 2.60 -2.13
CA GLY A 413 17.88 3.89 -1.52
C GLY A 413 16.41 4.31 -1.68
N LEU A 414 15.82 3.99 -2.84
CA LEU A 414 14.41 4.26 -3.14
C LEU A 414 13.46 3.11 -2.75
N ALA A 415 13.97 2.06 -2.09
CA ALA A 415 13.22 0.85 -1.76
C ALA A 415 12.55 0.15 -2.97
N LYS A 416 13.18 0.25 -4.15
CA LYS A 416 12.71 -0.30 -5.43
C LYS A 416 13.18 -1.73 -5.66
N LYS A 417 12.61 -2.68 -4.90
CA LYS A 417 13.08 -4.08 -4.84
C LYS A 417 13.25 -4.75 -6.21
N ASP A 418 12.28 -4.61 -7.08
CA ASP A 418 12.25 -5.34 -8.34
C ASP A 418 13.32 -4.82 -9.31
N GLU A 419 13.54 -3.50 -9.32
CA GLU A 419 14.63 -2.87 -10.06
C GLU A 419 16.00 -3.28 -9.51
N VAL A 420 16.15 -3.39 -8.19
CA VAL A 420 17.39 -3.91 -7.59
C VAL A 420 17.64 -5.35 -8.06
N ILE A 421 16.65 -6.23 -7.95
CA ILE A 421 16.80 -7.64 -8.35
C ILE A 421 17.17 -7.75 -9.82
N ARG A 422 16.53 -6.94 -10.69
CA ARG A 422 16.83 -6.91 -12.11
C ARG A 422 18.29 -6.57 -12.38
N ASP A 423 18.80 -5.50 -11.77
CA ASP A 423 20.18 -5.06 -11.94
C ASP A 423 21.17 -6.11 -11.42
N LEU A 424 20.89 -6.74 -10.27
CA LEU A 424 21.75 -7.78 -9.69
C LEU A 424 21.80 -9.05 -10.54
N VAL A 425 20.67 -9.46 -11.12
CA VAL A 425 20.61 -10.63 -12.03
C VAL A 425 21.36 -10.35 -13.32
N GLU A 426 21.26 -9.13 -13.87
CA GLU A 426 21.99 -8.75 -15.07
C GLU A 426 23.51 -8.85 -14.87
N ILE A 427 24.02 -8.37 -13.73
CA ILE A 427 25.44 -8.50 -13.36
C ILE A 427 25.87 -9.97 -13.31
N GLN A 428 25.03 -10.86 -12.77
CA GLN A 428 25.30 -12.30 -12.73
C GLN A 428 25.29 -12.93 -14.13
N SER A 429 24.41 -12.47 -15.03
CA SER A 429 24.37 -12.91 -16.44
C SER A 429 25.67 -12.53 -17.15
N ILE A 430 26.09 -11.27 -17.04
CA ILE A 430 27.33 -10.78 -17.64
C ILE A 430 28.55 -11.57 -17.15
N ALA A 431 28.60 -11.90 -15.86
CA ALA A 431 29.67 -12.73 -15.31
C ALA A 431 29.70 -14.16 -15.87
N THR A 432 28.52 -14.70 -16.22
CA THR A 432 28.36 -16.04 -16.80
C THR A 432 28.73 -16.04 -18.28
N GLU A 433 28.32 -15.00 -19.01
CA GLU A 433 28.59 -14.82 -20.44
C GLU A 433 30.05 -14.46 -20.73
N HIS A 434 30.71 -13.75 -19.80
CA HIS A 434 32.08 -13.29 -19.92
C HIS A 434 32.95 -13.69 -18.71
N PRO A 435 33.30 -14.99 -18.56
CA PRO A 435 34.07 -15.47 -17.40
C PRO A 435 35.44 -14.81 -17.23
N THR A 436 36.03 -14.28 -18.31
CA THR A 436 37.31 -13.55 -18.26
C THR A 436 37.24 -12.27 -17.44
N LEU A 437 36.05 -11.66 -17.28
CA LEU A 437 35.88 -10.50 -16.39
C LEU A 437 36.15 -10.84 -14.92
N LEU A 438 36.08 -12.12 -14.53
CA LEU A 438 36.41 -12.55 -13.16
C LEU A 438 37.90 -12.43 -12.82
N GLU A 439 38.76 -12.22 -13.83
CA GLU A 439 40.17 -11.90 -13.64
C GLU A 439 40.36 -10.45 -13.16
N ASP A 440 39.41 -9.54 -13.46
CA ASP A 440 39.40 -8.19 -12.91
C ASP A 440 38.99 -8.21 -11.43
N PRO A 441 39.86 -7.79 -10.49
CA PRO A 441 39.56 -7.77 -9.07
C PRO A 441 38.36 -6.89 -8.72
N THR A 442 38.12 -5.81 -9.48
CA THR A 442 36.98 -4.90 -9.29
C THR A 442 35.68 -5.61 -9.60
N PHE A 443 35.59 -6.24 -10.77
CA PHE A 443 34.42 -7.00 -11.19
C PHE A 443 34.14 -8.16 -10.24
N LYS A 444 35.18 -8.91 -9.84
CA LYS A 444 35.07 -9.99 -8.86
C LYS A 444 34.53 -9.52 -7.51
N SER A 445 34.96 -8.34 -7.05
CA SER A 445 34.44 -7.72 -5.83
C SER A 445 32.95 -7.35 -5.96
N ILE A 446 32.58 -6.71 -7.08
CA ILE A 446 31.18 -6.34 -7.40
C ILE A 446 30.29 -7.59 -7.44
N LEU A 447 30.71 -8.65 -8.12
CA LEU A 447 29.94 -9.89 -8.21
C LEU A 447 29.78 -10.54 -6.83
N THR A 448 30.83 -10.54 -6.01
CA THR A 448 30.77 -11.05 -4.65
C THR A 448 29.78 -10.26 -3.79
N ALA A 449 29.77 -8.93 -3.90
CA ALA A 449 28.81 -8.07 -3.21
C ALA A 449 27.38 -8.29 -3.74
N THR A 450 27.23 -8.41 -5.06
CA THR A 450 25.96 -8.68 -5.76
C THR A 450 25.31 -9.95 -5.26
N ASN A 451 26.05 -11.06 -5.19
CA ASN A 451 25.54 -12.34 -4.67
C ASN A 451 25.07 -12.23 -3.22
N ARG A 452 25.84 -11.55 -2.36
CA ARG A 452 25.45 -11.32 -0.96
C ARG A 452 24.18 -10.47 -0.86
N MET A 453 24.07 -9.41 -1.65
CA MET A 453 22.89 -8.53 -1.66
C MET A 453 21.66 -9.26 -2.17
N TYR A 454 21.79 -10.01 -3.26
CA TYR A 454 20.70 -10.79 -3.85
C TYR A 454 20.12 -11.78 -2.82
N ASP A 455 20.98 -12.55 -2.14
CA ASP A 455 20.55 -13.49 -1.10
C ASP A 455 19.87 -12.79 0.08
N LYS A 456 20.37 -11.61 0.49
CA LYS A 456 19.77 -10.84 1.57
C LYS A 456 18.39 -10.32 1.17
N ILE A 457 18.27 -9.66 0.02
CA ILE A 457 17.01 -9.09 -0.48
C ILE A 457 15.94 -10.16 -0.70
N LYS A 458 16.34 -11.36 -1.15
CA LYS A 458 15.44 -12.50 -1.32
C LYS A 458 14.86 -12.99 0.02
N LYS A 459 15.61 -12.88 1.11
CA LYS A 459 15.21 -13.29 2.46
C LYS A 459 14.52 -12.18 3.25
N THR A 460 14.77 -10.91 2.92
CA THR A 460 14.17 -9.77 3.63
C THR A 460 12.68 -9.66 3.32
N GLU A 461 11.85 -9.79 4.37
CA GLU A 461 10.44 -9.42 4.31
C GLU A 461 10.33 -7.95 3.95
N VAL A 462 9.45 -7.58 3.02
CA VAL A 462 9.45 -6.20 2.49
C VAL A 462 9.08 -5.15 3.57
N LYS A 463 8.52 -5.56 4.72
CA LYS A 463 8.32 -4.68 5.89
C LYS A 463 9.62 -4.22 6.57
N TYR A 464 10.71 -4.99 6.47
CA TYR A 464 12.03 -4.66 7.03
C TYR A 464 13.00 -4.09 6.00
N MET A 465 12.55 -4.00 4.75
CA MET A 465 13.36 -3.61 3.61
C MET A 465 14.05 -2.27 3.83
N LYS A 466 13.36 -1.23 4.33
CA LYS A 466 13.96 0.09 4.54
C LYS A 466 15.14 0.10 5.53
N VAL A 467 15.06 -0.67 6.61
CA VAL A 467 16.14 -0.72 7.63
C VAL A 467 17.33 -1.52 7.11
N ASP A 468 17.08 -2.65 6.47
CA ASP A 468 18.13 -3.49 5.90
C ASP A 468 18.80 -2.87 4.68
N MET A 469 18.02 -2.17 3.84
CA MET A 469 18.51 -1.46 2.66
C MET A 469 19.38 -0.26 3.03
N ARG A 470 19.10 0.41 4.16
CA ARG A 470 19.99 1.45 4.71
C ARG A 470 21.34 0.90 5.15
N SER A 471 21.36 -0.25 5.81
CA SER A 471 22.62 -0.94 6.16
C SER A 471 23.41 -1.33 4.90
N LEU A 472 22.74 -1.76 3.84
CA LEU A 472 23.37 -2.09 2.55
C LEU A 472 23.95 -0.84 1.86
N LEU A 473 23.21 0.27 1.85
CA LEU A 473 23.69 1.54 1.30
C LEU A 473 24.95 2.03 1.97
N ARG A 474 25.05 1.93 3.30
CA ARG A 474 26.27 2.32 4.03
C ARG A 474 27.51 1.56 3.57
N HIS A 475 27.38 0.28 3.24
CA HIS A 475 28.48 -0.53 2.73
C HIS A 475 28.76 -0.27 1.24
N GLY A 476 27.72 -0.04 0.44
CA GLY A 476 27.85 0.29 -0.98
C GLY A 476 28.35 1.72 -1.24
N TYR A 477 28.14 2.63 -0.29
CA TYR A 477 28.45 4.06 -0.43
C TYR A 477 29.94 4.35 -0.60
N THR A 478 30.79 3.72 0.23
CA THR A 478 32.25 3.86 0.09
C THR A 478 32.70 3.43 -1.31
N SER A 479 32.06 2.40 -1.88
CA SER A 479 32.30 1.99 -3.26
C SER A 479 31.79 3.02 -4.27
N MET A 480 30.57 3.56 -4.10
CA MET A 480 30.02 4.58 -5.01
C MET A 480 30.95 5.81 -5.10
N VAL A 481 31.42 6.35 -3.96
CA VAL A 481 32.33 7.52 -3.93
C VAL A 481 33.66 7.24 -4.63
N SER A 482 34.24 6.05 -4.40
CA SER A 482 35.49 5.67 -5.07
C SER A 482 35.30 5.51 -6.58
N PHE A 483 34.11 5.09 -7.04
CA PHE A 483 33.83 4.92 -8.46
C PHE A 483 33.55 6.25 -9.16
N THR A 484 32.78 7.15 -8.53
CA THR A 484 32.41 8.44 -9.14
C THR A 484 33.61 9.35 -9.34
N THR A 485 34.61 9.26 -8.46
CA THR A 485 35.87 9.99 -8.60
C THR A 485 36.78 9.43 -9.70
N HIS A 486 36.57 8.18 -10.14
CA HIS A 486 37.39 7.53 -11.17
C HIS A 486 36.79 7.62 -12.58
N PHE A 487 35.47 7.61 -12.71
CA PHE A 487 34.81 7.39 -14.02
C PHE A 487 34.03 8.58 -14.57
N ASN A 488 33.82 9.65 -13.79
CA ASN A 488 33.10 10.83 -14.27
C ASN A 488 34.02 12.06 -14.31
N PRO A 489 34.53 12.47 -15.49
CA PRO A 489 35.39 13.65 -15.62
C PRO A 489 34.62 14.96 -15.43
N ASP A 490 33.28 14.93 -15.42
CA ASP A 490 32.45 16.09 -15.15
C ASP A 490 32.45 16.43 -13.64
N LYS A 491 33.27 17.41 -13.27
CA LYS A 491 33.36 17.94 -11.90
C LYS A 491 32.03 18.41 -11.35
N ASN A 492 31.08 18.84 -12.20
CA ASN A 492 29.76 19.28 -11.73
C ASN A 492 28.93 18.08 -11.26
N LYS A 493 29.08 16.91 -11.89
CA LYS A 493 28.37 15.70 -11.49
C LYS A 493 28.96 15.06 -10.23
N GLN A 494 30.26 15.21 -10.00
CA GLN A 494 30.94 14.72 -8.80
C GLN A 494 30.37 15.32 -7.51
N HIS A 495 29.95 16.59 -7.55
CA HIS A 495 29.36 17.28 -6.40
C HIS A 495 28.09 16.60 -5.86
N TYR A 496 27.22 16.07 -6.74
CA TYR A 496 26.00 15.38 -6.31
C TYR A 496 26.28 14.13 -5.46
N TYR A 497 27.36 13.42 -5.77
CA TYR A 497 27.75 12.21 -5.04
C TYR A 497 28.37 12.54 -3.68
N GLU A 498 29.10 13.65 -3.56
CA GLU A 498 29.62 14.13 -2.28
C GLU A 498 28.50 14.62 -1.35
N GLU A 499 27.52 15.34 -1.88
CA GLU A 499 26.35 15.77 -1.11
C GLU A 499 25.44 14.60 -0.68
N LEU A 500 25.48 13.48 -1.40
CA LEU A 500 24.75 12.26 -1.02
C LEU A 500 25.27 11.70 0.33
N SER A 501 26.59 11.77 0.59
CA SER A 501 27.20 11.42 1.88
C SER A 501 26.51 12.13 3.04
N GLN A 502 26.38 13.45 2.89
CA GLN A 502 25.87 14.33 3.92
C GLN A 502 24.39 14.07 4.13
N SER A 503 23.66 13.89 3.02
CA SER A 503 22.23 13.57 3.04
C SER A 503 21.95 12.23 3.74
N LEU A 504 22.79 11.20 3.50
CA LEU A 504 22.69 9.90 4.16
C LEU A 504 22.99 9.97 5.67
N SER A 505 24.03 10.71 6.06
CA SER A 505 24.38 10.91 7.47
C SER A 505 23.22 11.56 8.24
N ILE A 506 22.57 12.54 7.62
CA ILE A 506 21.39 13.21 8.19
C ILE A 506 20.20 12.25 8.30
N GLU A 507 19.93 11.44 7.28
CA GLU A 507 18.89 10.41 7.33
C GLU A 507 19.15 9.37 8.44
N GLU A 508 20.42 9.01 8.68
CA GLU A 508 20.79 8.12 9.79
C GLU A 508 20.55 8.77 11.16
N GLU A 509 20.95 10.04 11.35
CA GLU A 509 20.70 10.77 12.60
C GLU A 509 19.20 10.82 12.93
N MET A 510 18.37 11.09 11.92
CA MET A 510 16.91 11.18 12.08
C MET A 510 16.25 9.82 12.28
N ALA A 511 16.75 8.77 11.62
CA ALA A 511 16.26 7.41 11.85
C ALA A 511 16.51 6.95 13.29
N ASN A 512 17.64 7.35 13.88
CA ASN A 512 17.96 7.06 15.28
C ASN A 512 17.11 7.89 16.24
N TYR A 513 16.83 9.15 15.91
CA TYR A 513 15.93 10.01 16.69
C TYR A 513 14.51 9.41 16.82
N ASN A 514 13.97 8.82 15.74
CA ASN A 514 12.67 8.14 15.79
C ASN A 514 12.67 6.89 16.68
N LYS A 515 13.77 6.14 16.74
CA LYS A 515 13.90 5.01 17.67
C LYS A 515 13.89 5.47 19.13
N ASP A 516 14.55 6.58 19.42
CA ASP A 516 14.60 7.13 20.77
C ASP A 516 13.24 7.66 21.24
N ILE A 517 12.42 8.18 20.32
CA ILE A 517 11.02 8.55 20.62
C ILE A 517 10.18 7.30 20.90
N LEU A 518 10.27 6.29 20.03
CA LEU A 518 9.53 5.03 20.21
C LEU A 518 9.86 4.35 21.54
N ASN A 519 11.15 4.31 21.90
CA ASN A 519 11.61 3.72 23.17
C ASN A 519 11.22 4.53 24.41
N LYS A 520 10.81 5.80 24.28
CA LYS A 520 10.32 6.63 25.39
C LYS A 520 8.81 6.53 25.59
N VAL A 521 8.08 6.02 24.60
CA VAL A 521 6.62 5.88 24.61
C VAL A 521 6.20 4.47 25.04
N THR A 522 7.08 3.48 24.90
CA THR A 522 6.99 2.14 25.50
C THR A 522 7.60 2.10 26.89
#